data_AF-A0A948TTR5-F1
#
_entry.id   AF-A0A948TTR5-F1
#
_cell.length_a   1.000
_cell.length_b   1.000
_cell.length_c   1.000
_cell.angle_alpha   90.00
_cell.angle_beta   90.00
_cell.angle_gamma   90.00
#
_symmetry.space_group_name_H-M   'P 1'
#
loop_
_entity.id
_entity.type
_entity.pdbx_description
1 polymer ?
#
loop_
_entity_poly.entity_id
_entity_poly.type
_entity_poly.pdbx_seq_one_letter_code
_entity_poly.pdbx_strand_id
1 'polypeptide(L)'
;MNWLQKLPGFQQTPYGLEWRVLRLMPTVCLAGTLLPALMAFAARFLIVEGSAAELARHIQLFDFVMIGLVIFVWTLVVTVMIGCVIVWLMKGPAYVADGFEVSHSDTPKR
;
A
#
# COMPACT_ATOMS: atom_id res chain seq x y z
N MET A 1 -23.35 3.68 -23.29
CA MET A 1 -21.94 3.40 -23.66
C MET A 1 -21.44 2.29 -22.76
N ASN A 2 -20.97 1.18 -23.31
CA ASN A 2 -20.60 -0.03 -22.57
C ASN A 2 -19.07 -0.05 -22.38
N TRP A 3 -18.57 0.62 -21.34
CA TRP A 3 -17.12 0.82 -21.13
C TRP A 3 -16.43 -0.37 -20.44
N LEU A 4 -17.19 -1.31 -19.88
CA LEU A 4 -16.68 -2.42 -19.05
C LEU A 4 -17.28 -3.77 -19.46
N GLN A 5 -17.30 -4.06 -20.77
CA GLN A 5 -17.72 -5.39 -21.25
C GLN A 5 -16.64 -6.42 -20.91
N LYS A 6 -17.04 -7.45 -20.17
CA LYS A 6 -16.17 -8.58 -19.83
C LYS A 6 -16.10 -9.55 -21.02
N LEU A 7 -14.93 -10.10 -21.28
CA LEU A 7 -14.74 -11.12 -22.30
C LEU A 7 -15.48 -12.42 -21.87
N PRO A 8 -16.37 -12.98 -22.71
CA PRO A 8 -17.01 -14.26 -22.41
C PRO A 8 -15.96 -15.38 -22.38
N GLY A 9 -16.07 -16.31 -21.43
CA GLY A 9 -15.17 -17.47 -21.33
C GLY A 9 -13.80 -17.21 -20.68
N PHE A 10 -13.55 -16.02 -20.12
CA PHE A 10 -12.27 -15.73 -19.45
C PHE A 10 -12.07 -16.59 -18.18
N GLN A 11 -10.82 -16.98 -17.92
CA GLN A 11 -10.46 -17.74 -16.72
C GLN A 11 -10.24 -16.81 -15.53
N GLN A 12 -10.82 -17.14 -14.37
CA GLN A 12 -10.61 -16.39 -13.14
C GLN A 12 -9.38 -16.92 -12.41
N THR A 13 -8.47 -16.03 -12.04
CA THR A 13 -7.34 -16.38 -11.18
C THR A 13 -7.69 -16.14 -9.71
N PRO A 14 -7.34 -17.07 -8.79
CA PRO A 14 -7.64 -16.90 -7.38
C PRO A 14 -6.82 -15.78 -6.75
N TYR A 15 -7.39 -15.12 -5.73
CA TYR A 15 -6.71 -14.09 -4.96
C TYR A 15 -5.51 -14.65 -4.21
N GLY A 16 -4.35 -14.02 -4.36
CA GLY A 16 -3.08 -14.43 -3.76
C GLY A 16 -2.63 -13.54 -2.59
N LEU A 17 -1.31 -13.43 -2.45
CA LEU A 17 -0.66 -12.64 -1.40
C LEU A 17 -1.04 -11.15 -1.45
N GLU A 18 -1.28 -10.60 -2.64
CA GLU A 18 -1.66 -9.21 -2.83
C GLU A 18 -2.88 -8.81 -2.00
N TRP A 19 -3.89 -9.69 -1.94
CA TRP A 19 -5.13 -9.42 -1.21
C TRP A 19 -4.94 -9.56 0.30
N ARG A 20 -4.04 -10.45 0.72
CA ARG A 20 -3.69 -10.61 2.14
C ARG A 20 -2.91 -9.40 2.64
N VAL A 21 -1.94 -8.92 1.85
CA VAL A 21 -1.14 -7.73 2.16
C VAL A 21 -2.02 -6.49 2.17
N LEU A 22 -2.86 -6.29 1.16
CA LEU A 22 -3.77 -5.14 1.08
C LEU A 22 -4.70 -5.03 2.30
N ARG A 23 -5.19 -6.16 2.83
CA ARG A 23 -6.00 -6.21 4.05
C ARG A 23 -5.24 -5.83 5.33
N LEU A 24 -3.92 -6.09 5.36
CA LEU A 24 -3.08 -5.80 6.52
C LEU A 24 -2.67 -4.32 6.57
N MET A 25 -2.65 -3.63 5.42
CA MET A 25 -2.16 -2.26 5.28
C MET A 25 -2.84 -1.22 6.19
N PRO A 26 -4.16 -1.23 6.41
CA PRO A 26 -4.79 -0.32 7.37
C PRO A 26 -4.22 -0.50 8.79
N THR A 27 -4.00 -1.74 9.22
CA THR A 27 -3.41 -2.04 10.53
C THR A 27 -1.96 -1.58 10.61
N VAL A 28 -1.17 -1.78 9.56
CA VAL A 28 0.22 -1.29 9.49
C VAL A 28 0.28 0.23 9.55
N CYS A 29 -0.63 0.92 8.84
CA CYS A 29 -0.71 2.37 8.87
C CYS A 29 -1.04 2.88 10.28
N LEU A 30 -2.03 2.27 10.95
CA LEU A 30 -2.39 2.62 12.32
C LEU A 30 -1.27 2.31 13.32
N ALA A 31 -0.62 1.15 13.23
CA ALA A 31 0.51 0.82 14.09
C ALA A 31 1.70 1.75 13.84
N GLY A 32 1.95 2.09 12.57
CA GLY A 32 3.00 3.00 12.12
C GLY A 32 2.83 4.44 12.59
N THR A 33 1.62 4.86 12.96
CA THR A 33 1.37 6.19 13.56
C THR A 33 1.31 6.13 15.08
N LEU A 34 0.61 5.13 15.62
CA LEU A 34 0.41 4.99 17.06
C LEU A 34 1.72 4.70 17.79
N LEU A 35 2.57 3.82 17.27
CA LEU A 35 3.82 3.47 17.94
C LEU A 35 4.78 4.66 18.06
N PRO A 36 5.09 5.42 16.98
CA PRO A 36 5.93 6.61 17.11
C PRO A 36 5.30 7.70 17.98
N ALA A 37 3.97 7.88 17.91
CA ALA A 37 3.27 8.86 18.75
C ALA A 37 3.36 8.51 20.24
N LEU A 38 3.15 7.24 20.61
CA LEU A 38 3.33 6.76 21.98
C LEU A 38 4.78 6.92 22.44
N MET A 39 5.75 6.68 21.55
CA MET A 39 7.17 6.82 21.87
C MET A 39 7.56 8.29 22.08
N ALA A 40 7.07 9.21 21.24
CA ALA A 40 7.25 10.66 21.42
C ALA A 40 6.61 11.15 22.73
N PHE A 41 5.45 10.60 23.10
CA PHE A 41 4.82 10.90 24.38
C PHE A 41 5.64 10.36 25.56
N ALA A 42 6.13 9.12 25.48
CA ALA A 42 6.97 8.52 26.51
C ALA A 42 8.29 9.25 26.69
N ALA A 43 8.89 9.80 25.62
CA ALA A 43 10.12 10.57 25.68
C ALA A 43 10.04 11.77 26.65
N ARG A 44 8.84 12.34 26.86
CA ARG A 44 8.61 13.44 27.82
C ARG A 44 8.80 13.04 29.28
N PHE A 45 8.69 11.74 29.58
CA PHE A 45 8.85 11.19 30.92
C PHE A 45 10.19 10.47 31.10
N LEU A 46 10.80 10.01 30.00
CA LEU A 46 12.05 9.25 30.02
C LEU A 46 13.28 10.16 29.89
N ILE A 47 13.17 11.28 29.16
CA ILE A 47 14.24 12.27 29.05
C ILE A 47 14.04 13.28 30.17
N VAL A 48 14.79 13.12 31.27
CA VAL A 48 14.67 13.97 32.48
C VAL A 48 16.02 14.61 32.86
N GLU A 49 17.10 14.22 32.20
CA GLU A 49 18.45 14.67 32.54
C GLU A 49 18.90 15.87 31.69
N GLY A 50 19.50 16.86 32.34
CA GLY A 50 20.10 18.04 31.71
C GLY A 50 19.50 19.36 32.14
N SER A 51 20.05 20.47 31.63
CA SER A 51 19.46 21.79 31.79
C SER A 51 18.15 21.91 30.98
N ALA A 52 17.29 22.87 31.35
CA ALA A 52 16.01 23.08 30.66
C ALA A 52 16.16 23.29 29.13
N ALA A 53 17.25 23.96 28.71
CA ALA A 53 17.55 24.20 27.31
C ALA A 53 18.01 22.93 26.56
N GLU A 54 18.78 22.06 27.23
CA GLU A 54 19.21 20.78 26.66
C GLU A 54 18.06 19.80 26.55
N LEU A 55 17.18 19.76 27.56
CA LEU A 55 15.99 18.91 27.56
C LEU A 55 15.06 19.27 26.39
N ALA A 56 14.76 20.55 26.21
CA ALA A 56 13.92 21.03 25.12
C ALA A 56 14.49 20.63 23.75
N ARG A 57 15.82 20.75 23.58
CA ARG A 57 16.50 20.36 22.33
C ARG A 57 16.41 18.85 22.07
N HIS A 58 16.63 18.01 23.09
CA HIS A 58 16.57 16.56 22.95
C HIS A 58 15.16 16.07 22.59
N ILE A 59 14.14 16.59 23.27
CA ILE A 59 12.74 16.26 22.97
C ILE A 59 12.40 16.71 21.53
N GLN A 60 12.78 17.92 21.14
CA GLN A 60 12.50 18.42 19.80
C GLN A 60 13.17 17.59 18.70
N LEU A 61 14.45 17.19 18.89
CA LEU A 61 15.13 16.31 17.95
C LEU A 61 14.45 14.94 17.87
N PHE A 62 14.05 14.38 19.01
CA PHE A 62 13.34 13.12 19.06
C PHE A 62 11.99 13.19 18.32
N ASP A 63 11.23 14.26 18.53
CA ASP A 63 9.96 14.50 17.84
C ASP A 63 10.16 14.57 16.32
N PHE A 64 11.21 15.26 15.83
CA PHE A 64 11.52 15.29 14.40
C PHE A 64 11.82 13.91 13.82
N VAL A 65 12.56 13.07 14.54
CA VAL A 65 12.86 11.69 14.11
C VAL A 65 11.57 10.86 14.07
N MET A 66 10.70 10.97 15.08
CA MET A 66 9.42 10.25 15.11
C MET A 66 8.49 10.70 13.98
N ILE A 67 8.40 11.99 13.69
CA ILE A 67 7.63 12.52 12.56
C ILE A 67 8.19 11.97 11.24
N GLY A 68 9.52 11.98 11.06
CA GLY A 68 10.18 11.42 9.90
C GLY A 68 9.86 9.93 9.71
N LEU A 69 9.87 9.15 10.80
CA LEU A 69 9.51 7.74 10.78
C LEU A 69 8.04 7.52 10.36
N VAL A 70 7.10 8.32 10.87
CA VAL A 70 5.68 8.24 10.47
C VAL A 70 5.51 8.49 8.98
N ILE A 71 6.12 9.57 8.47
CA ILE A 71 6.07 9.92 7.04
C ILE A 71 6.67 8.78 6.20
N PHE A 72 7.79 8.20 6.62
CA PHE A 72 8.43 7.07 5.96
C PHE A 72 7.53 5.82 5.93
N VAL A 73 6.87 5.47 7.03
CA VAL A 73 5.95 4.34 7.06
C VAL A 73 4.75 4.59 6.14
N TRP A 74 4.20 5.80 6.12
CA TRP A 74 3.11 6.15 5.21
C TRP A 74 3.50 6.01 3.74
N THR A 75 4.67 6.50 3.33
CA THR A 75 5.12 6.38 1.95
C THR A 75 5.38 4.92 1.55
N LEU A 76 5.90 4.10 2.46
CA LEU A 76 6.02 2.66 2.25
C LEU A 76 4.66 1.98 2.08
N VAL A 77 3.69 2.27 2.96
CA VAL A 77 2.33 1.72 2.87
C VAL A 77 1.69 2.08 1.53
N VAL A 78 1.77 3.35 1.11
CA VAL A 78 1.23 3.80 -0.17
C VAL A 78 1.89 3.06 -1.34
N THR A 79 3.22 2.96 -1.33
CA THR A 79 3.97 2.25 -2.38
C THR A 79 3.54 0.79 -2.50
N VAL A 80 3.44 0.07 -1.39
CA VAL A 80 3.04 -1.35 -1.42
C VAL A 80 1.56 -1.51 -1.79
N MET A 81 0.68 -0.60 -1.34
CA MET A 81 -0.73 -0.58 -1.74
C MET A 81 -0.89 -0.45 -3.25
N ILE A 82 -0.15 0.48 -3.88
CA ILE A 82 -0.15 0.65 -5.34
C ILE A 82 0.27 -0.67 -6.02
N GLY A 83 1.36 -1.29 -5.56
CA GLY A 83 1.81 -2.58 -6.10
C GLY A 83 0.75 -3.69 -5.99
N CYS A 84 0.08 -3.79 -4.84
CA CYS A 84 -0.99 -4.78 -4.63
C CYS A 84 -2.21 -4.50 -5.53
N VAL A 85 -2.58 -3.23 -5.72
CA VAL A 85 -3.68 -2.84 -6.62
C VAL A 85 -3.35 -3.18 -8.07
N ILE A 86 -2.10 -2.96 -8.51
CA ILE A 86 -1.65 -3.34 -9.86
C ILE A 86 -1.77 -4.84 -10.05
N VAL A 87 -1.24 -5.65 -9.13
CA VAL A 87 -1.33 -7.12 -9.22
C VAL A 87 -2.80 -7.59 -9.21
N TRP A 88 -3.64 -6.99 -8.38
CA TRP A 88 -5.07 -7.28 -8.34
C TRP A 88 -5.76 -6.93 -9.67
N LEU A 89 -5.39 -5.81 -10.30
CA LEU A 89 -5.91 -5.41 -11.61
C LEU A 89 -5.44 -6.37 -12.72
N MET A 90 -4.17 -6.79 -12.70
CA MET A 90 -3.62 -7.77 -13.65
C MET A 90 -4.32 -9.13 -13.56
N LYS A 91 -4.75 -9.53 -12.36
CA LYS A 91 -5.51 -10.76 -12.10
C LYS A 91 -7.03 -10.60 -12.29
N GLY A 92 -7.49 -9.38 -12.51
CA GLY A 92 -8.91 -9.02 -12.62
C GLY A 92 -9.59 -9.59 -13.87
N PRO A 93 -10.90 -9.33 -14.03
CA PRO A 93 -11.65 -9.79 -15.20
C PRO A 93 -11.10 -9.18 -16.49
N ALA A 94 -11.03 -9.98 -17.54
CA ALA A 94 -10.63 -9.50 -18.86
C ALA A 94 -11.72 -8.58 -19.43
N TYR A 95 -11.39 -7.30 -19.60
CA TYR A 95 -12.26 -6.32 -20.25
C TYR A 95 -11.91 -6.21 -21.73
N VAL A 96 -12.93 -6.14 -22.58
CA VAL A 96 -12.78 -5.96 -24.03
C VAL A 96 -12.41 -4.50 -24.30
N ALA A 97 -11.19 -4.28 -24.82
CA ALA A 97 -10.71 -2.94 -25.17
C ALA A 97 -11.00 -2.61 -26.64
N ASP A 98 -10.54 -3.44 -27.58
CA ASP A 98 -10.78 -3.32 -29.02
C ASP A 98 -11.04 -4.72 -29.60
N GLY A 99 -12.30 -5.04 -29.87
CA GLY A 99 -12.71 -6.34 -30.38
C GLY A 99 -12.57 -6.39 -31.89
N PHE A 100 -11.42 -6.87 -32.39
CA PHE A 100 -11.26 -7.16 -33.81
C PHE A 100 -11.85 -8.52 -34.18
N GLU A 101 -12.46 -8.63 -35.37
CA GLU A 101 -12.78 -9.92 -35.97
C GLU A 101 -11.48 -10.62 -36.35
N VAL A 102 -11.16 -11.70 -35.63
CA VAL A 102 -9.96 -12.50 -35.89
C VAL A 102 -10.23 -13.36 -37.12
N SER A 103 -9.56 -13.06 -38.24
CA SER A 103 -9.63 -13.81 -39.52
C SER A 103 -8.88 -15.16 -39.47
N HIS A 104 -8.40 -15.57 -38.30
CA HIS A 104 -7.66 -16.81 -38.14
C HIS A 104 -8.60 -17.99 -37.93
N SER A 105 -8.36 -19.06 -38.68
CA SER A 105 -8.97 -20.36 -38.47
C SER A 105 -8.22 -21.04 -37.34
N ASP A 106 -8.92 -21.46 -36.28
CA ASP A 106 -8.32 -22.22 -35.16
C ASP A 106 -7.71 -23.56 -35.62
N THR A 107 -8.06 -24.02 -36.83
CA THR A 107 -7.50 -25.20 -37.47
C THR A 107 -6.81 -24.85 -38.79
N PRO A 108 -5.73 -25.55 -39.18
CA PRO A 108 -5.10 -25.33 -40.48
C PRO A 108 -6.09 -25.61 -41.62
N LYS A 109 -6.05 -24.80 -42.69
CA LYS A 109 -6.83 -25.07 -43.91
C LYS A 109 -6.32 -26.36 -44.54
N ARG A 110 -7.24 -27.27 -44.83
CA ARG A 110 -6.99 -28.59 -45.40
C ARG A 110 -6.62 -28.50 -46.88
#